data_AF-A0AA96GB73-F1
#
_entry.id   AF-A0AA96GB73-F1
#
_cell.length_a   1.000
_cell.length_b   1.000
_cell.length_c   1.000
_cell.angle_alpha   90.00
_cell.angle_beta   90.00
_cell.angle_gamma   90.00
#
_symmetry.space_group_name_H-M   'P 1'
#
loop_
_entity.id
_entity.type
_entity.pdbx_description
1 polymer ?
#
loop_
_entity_poly.entity_id
_entity_poly.type
_entity_poly.pdbx_seq_one_letter_code
_entity_poly.pdbx_strand_id
1 'polypeptide(L)' 'MAVAALTSKGQITLPKEIREQLKLQPGIAWKFLWELMGGLPFVRLPQMSQF' A
#
# COMPACT_ATOMS: atom_id res chain seq x y z
N MET A 1 -6.28 14.24 -7.34
CA MET A 1 -6.50 13.50 -6.09
C MET A 1 -6.90 12.09 -6.48
N ALA A 2 -6.09 11.07 -6.15
CA ALA A 2 -6.39 9.69 -6.55
C ALA A 2 -7.21 9.02 -5.44
N VAL A 3 -8.34 8.41 -5.79
CA VAL A 3 -9.25 7.74 -4.84
C VAL A 3 -9.11 6.24 -5.01
N ALA A 4 -8.78 5.53 -3.92
CA ALA A 4 -8.75 4.08 -3.91
C ALA A 4 -10.14 3.52 -3.60
N ALA A 5 -10.48 2.37 -4.17
CA ALA A 5 -11.77 1.70 -3.94
C ALA A 5 -11.61 0.58 -2.91
N LEU A 6 -12.49 0.53 -1.90
CA LEU A 6 -12.64 -0.61 -1.00
C LEU A 6 -13.69 -1.56 -1.58
N THR A 7 -13.30 -2.82 -1.82
CA THR A 7 -14.22 -3.85 -2.30
C THR A 7 -15.02 -4.46 -1.14
N SER A 8 -16.12 -5.14 -1.46
CA SER A 8 -16.94 -5.88 -0.49
C SER A 8 -16.20 -6.99 0.26
N LYS A 9 -15.02 -7.39 -0.21
CA LYS A 9 -14.14 -8.38 0.42
C LYS A 9 -13.09 -7.74 1.35
N GLY A 10 -13.17 -6.44 1.60
CA GLY A 10 -12.19 -5.71 2.41
C GLY A 10 -10.86 -5.46 1.69
N GLN A 11 -10.80 -5.57 0.36
CA GLN A 11 -9.58 -5.31 -0.41
C GLN A 11 -9.55 -3.87 -0.92
N ILE A 12 -8.42 -3.19 -0.76
CA ILE A 12 -8.20 -1.86 -1.31
C ILE A 12 -7.58 -1.99 -2.70
N THR A 13 -8.26 -1.47 -3.71
CA THR A 13 -7.73 -1.39 -5.08
C THR A 13 -6.98 -0.07 -5.27
N LEU A 14 -5.68 -0.17 -5.48
CA LEU A 14 -4.83 0.99 -5.75
C LEU A 14 -4.98 1.48 -7.20
N PRO A 15 -5.18 2.80 -7.42
CA PRO A 15 -5.14 3.41 -8.74
C PRO A 15 -3.84 3.11 -9.48
N LYS A 16 -3.91 3.02 -10.81
CA LYS A 16 -2.77 2.66 -11.67
C LYS A 16 -1.60 3.63 -11.47
N GLU A 17 -1.91 4.92 -11.39
CA GLU A 17 -0.96 6.02 -11.25
C GLU A 17 -0.13 5.87 -9.97
N ILE A 18 -0.77 5.49 -8.87
CA ILE A 18 -0.11 5.27 -7.57
C ILE A 18 0.77 4.01 -7.62
N ARG A 19 0.28 2.93 -8.24
CA ARG A 19 1.08 1.70 -8.42
C ARG A 19 2.35 1.95 -9.23
N GLU A 20 2.27 2.77 -10.27
CA GLU A 20 3.40 3.13 -11.12
C GLU A 20 4.40 4.05 -10.40
N GLN A 21 3.91 5.08 -9.71
CA GLN A 21 4.75 5.98 -8.91
C GLN A 21 5.52 5.23 -7.81
N LEU A 22 4.85 4.30 -7.13
CA LEU A 22 5.45 3.49 -6.07
C LEU A 22 6.18 2.24 -6.61
N LYS A 23 6.16 2.00 -7.92
CA LYS A 23 6.77 0.84 -8.60
C LYS A 23 6.37 -0.50 -7.94
N LEU A 24 5.09 -0.63 -7.59
CA LEU A 24 4.55 -1.82 -6.94
C LEU A 24 4.50 -2.98 -7.94
N GLN A 25 5.04 -4.14 -7.56
CA GLN A 25 4.99 -5.35 -8.37
C GLN A 25 3.96 -6.35 -7.81
N PRO A 26 3.24 -7.07 -8.69
CA PRO A 26 2.35 -8.15 -8.26
C PRO A 26 3.10 -9.20 -7.44
N GLY A 27 2.44 -9.75 -6.41
CA GLY A 27 2.99 -10.82 -5.57
C GLY A 27 3.90 -10.35 -4.42
N ILE A 28 4.28 -9.07 -4.36
CA ILE A 28 5.03 -8.52 -3.23
C ILE A 28 4.05 -8.17 -2.10
N ALA A 29 4.35 -8.65 -0.89
CA ALA A 29 3.60 -8.28 0.31
C ALA A 29 4.00 -6.88 0.80
N TRP A 30 3.01 -6.05 1.11
CA TRP A 30 3.20 -4.71 1.66
C TRP A 30 2.58 -4.64 3.05
N LYS A 31 3.26 -3.97 3.98
CA LYS A 31 2.67 -3.66 5.29
C LYS A 31 2.05 -2.28 5.26
N PHE A 32 0.87 -2.19 5.85
CA PHE A 32 0.18 -0.94 6.10
C PHE A 32 0.45 -0.55 7.55
N LEU A 33 0.83 0.70 7.77
CA LEU A 33 0.81 1.27 9.11
C LEU A 33 -0.53 2.00 9.25
N TRP A 34 -1.27 1.68 10.30
CA TRP A 34 -2.50 2.39 10.63
C TRP A 34 -2.12 3.60 11.50
N GLU A 35 -2.35 4.82 11.03
CA GLU A 35 -2.19 6.00 11.85
C GLU A 35 -3.45 6.26 12.66
N LEU A 36 -3.28 6.54 13.95
CA LEU A 36 -4.36 6.79 14.91
C LEU A 36 -5.28 7.96 14.52
N MET A 37 -4.84 8.83 13.59
CA MET A 37 -5.64 9.94 13.05
C MET A 37 -6.53 9.53 11.85
N GLY A 38 -6.68 8.24 11.57
CA GLY A 38 -7.58 7.72 10.53
C GLY A 38 -6.96 7.62 9.13
N GLY A 39 -5.62 7.66 9.03
CA GLY A 39 -4.86 7.50 7.79
C GLY A 39 -4.25 6.10 7.65
N LEU A 40 -4.15 5.61 6.42
CA LEU A 40 -3.40 4.40 6.05
C LEU A 40 -2.20 4.78 5.16
N PRO A 41 -1.10 5.31 5.73
CA PRO A 41 0.11 5.56 4.96
C PRO A 41 0.69 4.25 4.39
N PHE A 42 1.00 4.29 3.09
CA PHE A 42 1.79 3.25 2.44
C PHE A 42 3.27 3.48 2.73
N VAL A 43 3.85 2.67 3.61
CA VAL A 43 5.27 2.76 3.96
C VAL A 43 6.01 1.54 3.43
N ARG A 44 7.01 1.77 2.56
CA ARG A 44 7.95 0.73 2.16
C ARG A 44 8.86 0.43 3.34
N LEU A 45 8.71 -0.74 3.94
CA LEU A 45 9.65 -1.16 4.98
C LEU A 45 11.02 -1.46 4.35
N PRO A 46 12.13 -0.99 4.94
CA PRO A 46 13.45 -1.42 4.52
C PRO A 46 13.54 -2.95 4.68
N GLN A 47 14.05 -3.62 3.64
CA GLN A 47 14.40 -5.03 3.75
C GLN A 47 15.49 -5.14 4.81
N MET A 48 15.17 -5.71 5.97
CA MET A 48 16.19 -6.08 6.94
C MET A 48 17.01 -7.19 6.30
N SER A 49 18.22 -6.87 5.82
CA SER A 49 19.24 -7.87 5.55
C SER A 49 19.47 -8.65 6.84
N GLN A 50 19.16 -9.94 6.81
CA GLN A 50 19.59 -10.88 7.83
C GLN A 50 21.13 -10.93 7.78
N PHE A 51 21.78 -10.46 8.84
CA PHE A 51 23.15 -10.82 9.17
C PHE A 51 23.11 -12.04 10.09
#